data_AF-A0A849U425-F1
#
_entry.id   AF-A0A849U425-F1
#
_cell.length_a   1.000
_cell.length_b   1.000
_cell.length_c   1.000
_cell.angle_alpha   90.00
_cell.angle_beta   90.00
_cell.angle_gamma   90.00
#
_symmetry.space_group_name_H-M   'P 1'
#
loop_
_entity.id
_entity.type
_entity.pdbx_description
1 polymer ?
#
loop_
_entity_poly.entity_id
_entity_poly.type
_entity_poly.pdbx_seq_one_letter_code
_entity_poly.pdbx_strand_id
1 'polypeptide(L)'
;MNEYKQVAEISYQEVRELLLVGMLRRATIDISSPTVPIWKQQSAERILGNLESEVDKAFSKWVNKLVADKSNTTKNFKIIRAHRRGLLHLDRPHRWGYPNNWKEVAHKIRQLDNFACVSCSTNDEALHVHHIVYASNFGTHQNTNLITLCRKCHEKEHKRVLDFGENMSEPDELPIN
;
A
#
# COMPACT_ATOMS: atom_id res chain seq x y z
N MET A 1 15.15 12.28 -14.64
CA MET A 1 15.48 11.76 -13.29
C MET A 1 14.16 11.56 -12.56
N ASN A 2 13.93 10.34 -12.06
CA ASN A 2 12.62 9.76 -11.74
C ASN A 2 11.91 10.35 -10.51
N GLU A 3 10.59 10.56 -10.63
CA GLU A 3 9.70 11.12 -9.59
C GLU A 3 9.10 10.06 -8.64
N TYR A 4 9.34 8.75 -8.83
CA TYR A 4 8.52 7.71 -8.18
C TYR A 4 9.08 7.06 -6.91
N LYS A 5 10.35 7.35 -6.54
CA LYS A 5 10.81 7.19 -5.13
C LYS A 5 9.93 8.01 -4.19
N GLN A 6 9.37 9.12 -4.69
CA GLN A 6 8.59 10.07 -3.91
C GLN A 6 7.31 9.46 -3.35
N VAL A 7 6.59 8.54 -4.01
CA VAL A 7 5.31 8.04 -3.47
C VAL A 7 5.50 7.17 -2.22
N ALA A 8 6.48 6.27 -2.26
CA ALA A 8 6.86 5.51 -1.08
C ALA A 8 7.44 6.45 -0.02
N GLU A 9 8.35 7.35 -0.40
CA GLU A 9 8.93 8.35 0.50
C GLU A 9 7.84 9.19 1.19
N ILE A 10 6.87 9.73 0.46
CA ILE A 10 5.70 10.46 0.96
C ILE A 10 4.93 9.60 1.96
N SER A 11 4.68 8.32 1.65
CA SER A 11 3.99 7.42 2.58
C SER A 11 4.79 7.21 3.86
N TYR A 12 6.12 7.09 3.77
CA TYR A 12 6.99 7.04 4.94
C TYR A 12 7.00 8.36 5.72
N GLN A 13 7.03 9.51 5.04
CA GLN A 13 6.99 10.84 5.66
C GLN A 13 5.66 11.07 6.37
N GLU A 14 4.52 10.79 5.74
CA GLU A 14 3.20 10.91 6.36
C GLU A 14 3.07 10.00 7.60
N VAL A 15 3.64 8.79 7.55
CA VAL A 15 3.66 7.89 8.71
C VAL A 15 4.64 8.38 9.77
N ARG A 16 5.76 9.00 9.40
CA ARG A 16 6.69 9.67 10.34
C ARG A 16 6.00 10.82 11.05
N GLU A 17 5.21 11.63 10.35
CA GLU A 17 4.44 12.73 10.92
C GLU A 17 3.43 12.24 11.97
N LEU A 18 2.79 11.08 11.75
CA LEU A 18 1.93 10.47 12.78
C LEU A 18 2.69 10.15 14.07
N LEU A 19 3.93 9.65 13.95
CA LEU A 19 4.79 9.39 15.11
C LEU A 19 5.20 10.70 15.78
N LEU A 20 5.60 11.71 15.01
CA LEU A 20 5.99 13.03 15.50
C LEU A 20 4.87 13.67 16.31
N VAL A 21 3.66 13.74 15.75
CA VAL A 21 2.48 14.30 16.43
C VAL A 21 2.16 13.51 17.70
N GLY A 22 2.26 12.18 17.66
CA GLY A 22 2.04 11.32 18.82
C GLY A 22 3.06 11.54 19.93
N MET A 23 4.35 11.66 19.59
CA MET A 23 5.44 11.91 20.52
C MET A 23 5.35 13.31 21.14
N LEU A 24 5.10 14.34 20.31
CA LEU A 24 4.88 15.71 20.75
C LEU A 24 3.74 15.76 21.77
N ARG A 25 2.56 15.25 21.40
CA ARG A 25 1.39 15.24 22.27
C ARG A 25 1.67 14.53 23.60
N ARG A 26 2.33 13.36 23.56
CA ARG A 26 2.67 12.60 24.77
C ARG A 26 3.62 13.38 25.68
N ALA A 27 4.69 13.95 25.12
CA ALA A 27 5.69 14.69 25.87
C ALA A 27 5.11 15.97 26.48
N THR A 28 4.27 16.71 25.74
CA THR A 28 3.57 17.89 26.26
C THR A 28 2.66 17.53 27.45
N ILE A 29 1.89 16.44 27.34
CA ILE A 29 1.05 15.95 28.45
C ILE A 29 1.90 15.60 29.67
N ASP A 30 2.98 14.86 29.46
CA ASP A 30 3.85 14.39 30.54
C ASP A 30 4.47 15.57 31.30
N ILE A 31 4.85 16.66 30.62
CA ILE A 31 5.39 17.89 31.24
C ILE A 31 4.29 18.69 31.97
N SER A 32 3.12 18.84 31.36
CA SER A 32 2.04 19.66 31.94
C SER A 32 1.36 19.03 33.15
N SER A 33 1.57 17.73 33.37
CA SER A 33 0.84 16.97 34.37
C SER A 33 1.63 16.88 35.68
N PRO A 34 1.15 17.47 36.78
CA PRO A 34 1.81 17.41 38.08
C PRO A 34 1.75 16.01 38.72
N THR A 35 0.95 15.09 38.18
CA THR A 35 0.84 13.71 38.66
C THR A 35 1.86 12.77 38.04
N VAL A 36 2.57 13.21 37.01
CA VAL A 36 3.61 12.42 36.33
C VAL A 36 4.92 12.52 37.13
N PRO A 37 5.64 11.40 37.35
CA PRO A 37 6.91 11.43 38.06
C PRO A 37 7.96 12.35 37.40
N ILE A 38 8.79 13.02 38.22
CA ILE A 38 9.82 13.98 37.78
C ILE A 38 10.74 13.40 36.69
N TRP A 39 11.20 12.15 36.85
CA TRP A 39 12.07 11.52 35.85
C TRP A 39 11.41 11.41 34.46
N LYS A 40 10.08 11.26 34.43
CA LYS A 40 9.30 11.14 33.19
C LYS A 40 9.04 12.51 32.57
N GLN A 41 8.82 13.54 33.39
CA GLN A 41 8.80 14.94 32.96
C GLN A 41 10.14 15.34 32.33
N GLN A 42 11.27 15.06 33.00
CA GLN A 42 12.61 15.32 32.49
C GLN A 42 12.90 14.56 31.18
N SER A 43 12.45 13.30 31.07
CA SER A 43 12.56 12.55 29.82
C SER A 43 11.72 13.18 28.70
N ALA A 44 10.53 13.70 29.02
CA ALA A 44 9.69 14.40 28.06
C ALA A 44 10.31 15.73 27.61
N GLU A 45 10.94 16.49 28.50
CA GLU A 45 11.70 17.70 28.16
C GLU A 45 12.84 17.40 27.20
N ARG A 46 13.61 16.33 27.46
CA ARG A 46 14.68 15.86 26.56
C ARG A 46 14.13 15.50 25.17
N ILE A 47 12.96 14.86 25.11
CA ILE A 47 12.29 14.53 23.85
C ILE A 47 11.88 15.81 23.11
N LEU A 48 11.23 16.76 23.79
CA LEU A 48 10.84 18.02 23.14
C LEU A 48 12.04 18.82 22.64
N GLY A 49 13.15 18.83 23.38
CA GLY A 49 14.38 19.50 22.98
C GLY A 49 15.07 18.92 21.74
N ASN A 50 14.77 17.66 21.37
CA ASN A 50 15.38 16.96 20.23
C ASN A 50 14.33 16.14 19.44
N LEU A 51 13.11 16.65 19.31
CA LEU A 51 11.94 15.86 18.89
C LEU A 51 12.16 15.11 17.58
N GLU A 52 12.65 15.79 16.54
CA GLU A 52 12.90 15.17 15.24
C GLU A 52 13.91 14.03 15.31
N SER A 53 15.03 14.23 16.02
CA SER A 53 16.05 13.20 16.17
C SER A 53 15.52 11.99 16.96
N GLU A 54 14.71 12.22 17.99
CA GLU A 54 14.09 11.14 18.76
C GLU A 54 13.02 10.39 17.93
N VAL A 55 12.27 11.10 17.09
CA VAL A 55 11.35 10.51 16.10
C VAL A 55 12.13 9.61 15.14
N ASP A 56 13.23 10.09 14.56
CA ASP A 56 14.03 9.32 13.59
C ASP A 56 14.61 8.05 14.20
N LYS A 57 15.13 8.14 15.43
CA LYS A 57 15.64 6.97 16.19
C LYS A 57 14.53 5.94 16.45
N ALA A 58 13.31 6.40 16.75
CA ALA A 58 12.19 5.52 17.06
C ALA A 58 11.48 4.98 15.79
N PHE A 59 11.56 5.71 14.68
CA PHE A 59 10.69 5.55 13.52
C PHE A 59 10.76 4.13 12.95
N SER A 60 11.97 3.63 12.66
CA SER A 60 12.17 2.32 12.04
C SER A 60 11.49 1.18 12.82
N LYS A 61 11.68 1.14 14.15
CA LYS A 61 11.06 0.11 15.00
C LYS A 61 9.54 0.28 15.07
N TRP A 62 9.08 1.52 15.17
CA TRP A 62 7.66 1.85 15.27
C TRP A 62 6.89 1.50 14.00
N VAL A 63 7.39 1.91 12.82
CA VAL A 63 6.76 1.60 11.54
C VAL A 63 6.79 0.10 11.26
N ASN A 64 7.86 -0.62 11.65
CA ASN A 64 7.93 -2.08 11.53
C ASN A 64 6.79 -2.77 12.29
N LYS A 65 6.50 -2.31 13.52
CA LYS A 65 5.41 -2.83 14.32
C LYS A 65 4.05 -2.58 13.67
N LEU A 66 3.80 -1.37 13.18
CA LEU A 66 2.52 -1.01 12.55
C LEU A 66 2.26 -1.74 11.23
N VAL A 67 3.31 -1.89 10.41
CA VAL A 67 3.24 -2.57 9.12
C VAL A 67 3.02 -4.07 9.28
N ALA A 68 3.57 -4.68 10.33
CA ALA A 68 3.38 -6.09 10.69
C ALA A 68 1.94 -6.40 11.15
N ASP A 69 1.26 -5.42 11.74
CA ASP A 69 -0.15 -5.53 12.11
C ASP A 69 -1.05 -5.50 10.85
N LYS A 70 -1.75 -6.61 10.60
CA LYS A 70 -2.63 -6.78 9.43
C LYS A 70 -3.94 -5.99 9.53
N SER A 71 -4.33 -5.54 10.74
CA SER A 71 -5.52 -4.73 10.94
C SER A 71 -5.34 -3.29 10.42
N ASN A 72 -4.09 -2.82 10.28
CA ASN A 72 -3.76 -1.50 9.76
C ASN A 72 -3.93 -1.45 8.23
N THR A 73 -5.16 -1.22 7.77
CA THR A 73 -5.51 -1.28 6.34
C THR A 73 -5.48 0.05 5.61
N THR A 74 -4.99 1.13 6.24
CA THR A 74 -4.88 2.44 5.57
C THR A 74 -3.92 2.39 4.38
N LYS A 75 -4.10 3.33 3.43
CA LYS A 75 -3.33 3.39 2.18
C LYS A 75 -1.83 3.39 2.43
N ASN A 76 -1.35 4.18 3.39
CA ASN A 76 0.09 4.33 3.67
C ASN A 76 0.73 3.01 4.13
N PHE A 77 0.06 2.26 5.02
CA PHE A 77 0.58 0.96 5.44
C PHE A 77 0.55 -0.06 4.30
N LYS A 78 -0.45 -0.02 3.41
CA LYS A 78 -0.48 -0.86 2.20
C LYS A 78 0.67 -0.53 1.25
N ILE A 79 0.93 0.76 0.99
CA ILE A 79 2.04 1.21 0.14
C ILE A 79 3.39 0.85 0.75
N ILE A 80 3.58 1.03 2.06
CA ILE A 80 4.83 0.65 2.75
C ILE A 80 5.05 -0.87 2.67
N ARG A 81 4.00 -1.69 2.87
CA ARG A 81 4.11 -3.16 2.68
C ARG A 81 4.48 -3.52 1.25
N ALA A 82 3.85 -2.88 0.26
CA ALA A 82 4.12 -3.07 -1.15
C ALA A 82 5.57 -2.71 -1.51
N HIS A 83 6.03 -1.54 -1.07
CA HIS A 83 7.39 -1.05 -1.25
C HIS A 83 8.41 -2.03 -0.68
N ARG A 84 8.22 -2.49 0.57
CA ARG A 84 9.12 -3.47 1.22
C ARG A 84 9.18 -4.83 0.50
N ARG A 85 8.15 -5.16 -0.27
CA ARG A 85 8.06 -6.38 -1.08
C ARG A 85 8.51 -6.18 -2.53
N GLY A 86 8.94 -4.98 -2.90
CA GLY A 86 9.31 -4.64 -4.28
C GLY A 86 8.13 -4.67 -5.25
N LEU A 87 6.89 -4.47 -4.77
CA LEU A 87 5.67 -4.58 -5.57
C LEU A 87 5.24 -3.26 -6.23
N LEU A 88 6.01 -2.18 -6.06
CA LEU A 88 5.76 -0.87 -6.69
C LEU A 88 6.61 -0.72 -7.96
N HIS A 89 6.05 -0.13 -9.01
CA HIS A 89 6.80 0.22 -10.22
C HIS A 89 7.53 1.55 -10.09
N LEU A 90 8.77 1.60 -10.59
CA LEU A 90 9.63 2.77 -10.55
C LEU A 90 9.54 3.65 -11.82
N ASP A 91 9.01 3.10 -12.92
CA ASP A 91 8.88 3.78 -14.20
C ASP A 91 7.46 3.61 -14.74
N ARG A 92 6.67 4.68 -14.73
CA ARG A 92 5.35 4.73 -15.38
C ARG A 92 5.49 5.41 -16.75
N PRO A 93 5.70 4.68 -17.86
CA PRO A 93 5.70 5.31 -19.18
C PRO A 93 4.39 6.07 -19.45
N HIS A 94 4.45 7.10 -20.30
CA HIS A 94 3.36 8.03 -20.63
C HIS A 94 2.12 7.39 -21.30
N ARG A 95 2.01 6.06 -21.29
CA ARG A 95 0.87 5.24 -21.74
C ARG A 95 0.74 4.02 -20.84
N TRP A 96 0.59 4.25 -19.54
CA TRP A 96 0.41 3.17 -18.58
C TRP A 96 -0.97 2.54 -18.75
N GLY A 97 -1.01 1.50 -19.58
CA GLY A 97 -2.10 0.56 -19.70
C GLY A 97 -1.62 -0.85 -19.35
N TYR A 98 -2.52 -1.82 -19.46
CA TYR A 98 -2.15 -3.21 -19.43
C TYR A 98 -1.07 -3.50 -20.48
N PRO A 99 -0.07 -4.34 -20.18
CA PRO A 99 0.94 -4.67 -21.17
C PRO A 99 0.27 -5.34 -22.37
N ASN A 100 0.82 -5.17 -23.57
CA ASN A 100 0.24 -5.74 -24.80
C ASN A 100 0.04 -7.26 -24.71
N ASN A 101 0.82 -7.93 -23.85
CA ASN A 101 0.74 -9.36 -23.56
C ASN A 101 -0.09 -9.70 -22.30
N TRP A 102 -1.03 -8.85 -21.89
CA TRP A 102 -1.82 -9.07 -20.68
C TRP A 102 -2.63 -10.36 -20.73
N LYS A 103 -3.10 -10.77 -21.91
CA LYS A 103 -3.81 -12.05 -22.07
C LYS A 103 -2.91 -13.23 -21.70
N GLU A 104 -1.65 -13.25 -22.15
CA GLU A 104 -0.69 -14.29 -21.78
C GLU A 104 -0.32 -14.24 -20.30
N VAL A 105 -0.09 -13.03 -19.76
CA VAL A 105 0.19 -12.83 -18.32
C VAL A 105 -0.97 -13.37 -17.48
N ALA A 106 -2.20 -12.96 -17.79
CA ALA A 106 -3.37 -13.38 -17.04
C ALA A 106 -3.61 -14.90 -17.12
N HIS A 107 -3.40 -15.50 -18.30
CA HIS A 107 -3.45 -16.96 -18.44
C HIS A 107 -2.41 -17.65 -17.57
N LYS A 108 -1.16 -17.16 -17.56
CA LYS A 108 -0.08 -17.70 -16.73
C LYS A 108 -0.38 -17.61 -15.23
N ILE A 109 -0.99 -16.51 -14.76
CA ILE A 109 -1.39 -16.39 -13.36
C ILE A 109 -2.48 -17.41 -13.02
N ARG A 110 -3.52 -17.54 -13.85
CA ARG A 110 -4.55 -18.58 -13.66
C ARG A 110 -3.94 -19.97 -13.61
N GLN A 111 -2.98 -20.27 -14.49
CA GLN A 111 -2.27 -21.54 -14.48
C GLN A 111 -1.49 -21.77 -13.17
N LEU A 112 -0.79 -20.76 -12.65
CA LEU A 112 -0.06 -20.84 -11.38
C LEU A 112 -1.00 -21.05 -10.19
N ASP A 113 -2.21 -20.50 -10.25
CA ASP A 113 -3.25 -20.64 -9.24
C ASP A 113 -4.15 -21.88 -9.47
N ASN A 114 -3.71 -22.83 -10.30
CA ASN A 114 -4.42 -24.07 -10.64
C ASN A 114 -5.84 -23.83 -11.21
N PHE A 115 -6.04 -22.73 -11.92
CA PHE A 115 -7.32 -22.30 -12.46
C PHE A 115 -8.43 -22.27 -11.39
N ALA A 116 -8.08 -21.85 -10.17
CA ALA A 116 -9.01 -21.72 -9.06
C ALA A 116 -8.82 -20.36 -8.36
N CYS A 117 -9.88 -19.90 -7.70
CA CYS A 117 -9.81 -18.73 -6.84
C CYS A 117 -8.88 -19.00 -5.66
N VAL A 118 -7.83 -18.18 -5.46
CA VAL A 118 -6.90 -18.36 -4.35
C VAL A 118 -7.52 -18.11 -2.97
N SER A 119 -8.68 -17.44 -2.93
CA SER A 119 -9.37 -17.08 -1.68
C SER A 119 -10.39 -18.12 -1.23
N CYS A 120 -11.15 -18.71 -2.14
CA CYS A 120 -12.23 -19.66 -1.82
C CYS A 120 -12.16 -20.98 -2.59
N SER A 121 -11.14 -21.17 -3.43
CA SER A 121 -10.85 -22.38 -4.19
C SER A 121 -11.88 -22.78 -5.24
N THR A 122 -12.90 -21.96 -5.52
CA THR A 122 -13.84 -22.22 -6.62
C THR A 122 -13.15 -22.11 -7.98
N ASN A 123 -13.52 -23.00 -8.90
CA ASN A 123 -13.13 -23.03 -10.31
C ASN A 123 -14.35 -23.08 -11.25
N ASP A 124 -15.57 -23.08 -10.70
CA ASP A 124 -16.82 -23.20 -11.44
C ASP A 124 -17.44 -21.83 -11.82
N GLU A 125 -16.70 -20.74 -11.61
CA GLU A 125 -17.13 -19.37 -11.91
C GLU A 125 -16.08 -18.62 -12.74
N ALA A 126 -16.47 -17.47 -13.31
CA ALA A 126 -15.54 -16.59 -14.02
C ALA A 126 -14.37 -16.15 -13.10
N LEU A 127 -13.14 -16.39 -13.57
CA LEU A 127 -11.91 -16.08 -12.86
C LEU A 127 -11.21 -14.84 -13.43
N HIS A 128 -10.94 -13.89 -12.56
CA HIS A 128 -10.29 -12.63 -12.85
C HIS A 128 -8.91 -12.58 -12.20
N VAL A 129 -7.96 -11.93 -12.88
CA VAL A 129 -6.63 -11.68 -12.31
C VAL A 129 -6.65 -10.32 -11.64
N HIS A 130 -6.43 -10.33 -10.33
CA HIS A 130 -6.49 -9.18 -9.45
C HIS A 130 -5.09 -8.72 -9.07
N HIS A 131 -4.87 -7.41 -9.07
CA HIS A 131 -3.65 -6.84 -8.50
C HIS A 131 -3.76 -6.70 -6.98
N ILE A 132 -2.88 -7.37 -6.23
CA ILE A 132 -2.78 -7.25 -4.77
C ILE A 132 -2.55 -5.79 -4.35
N VAL A 133 -1.67 -5.10 -5.09
CA VAL A 133 -1.52 -3.65 -5.06
C VAL A 133 -2.11 -3.13 -6.36
N TYR A 134 -3.21 -2.37 -6.28
CA TYR A 134 -3.89 -1.85 -7.46
C TYR A 134 -2.94 -1.13 -8.43
N ALA A 135 -3.17 -1.31 -9.73
CA ALA A 135 -2.44 -0.57 -10.77
C ALA A 135 -2.57 0.95 -10.60
N SER A 136 -3.74 1.44 -10.16
CA SER A 136 -3.98 2.85 -9.80
C SER A 136 -3.12 3.34 -8.62
N ASN A 137 -2.64 2.42 -7.78
CA ASN A 137 -1.72 2.67 -6.67
C ASN A 137 -0.29 2.18 -7.00
N PHE A 138 0.11 2.25 -8.27
CA PHE A 138 1.46 1.93 -8.75
C PHE A 138 1.88 0.46 -8.58
N GLY A 139 0.92 -0.45 -8.41
CA GLY A 139 1.21 -1.88 -8.34
C GLY A 139 1.72 -2.45 -9.67
N THR A 140 2.61 -3.43 -9.55
CA THR A 140 3.24 -4.04 -10.72
C THR A 140 2.35 -5.08 -11.42
N HIS A 141 2.57 -5.30 -12.72
CA HIS A 141 2.04 -6.46 -13.46
C HIS A 141 2.93 -7.70 -13.27
N GLN A 142 3.84 -7.71 -12.30
CA GLN A 142 4.65 -8.87 -12.00
C GLN A 142 3.77 -9.95 -11.37
N ASN A 143 4.09 -11.22 -11.63
CA ASN A 143 3.33 -12.35 -11.10
C ASN A 143 3.15 -12.30 -9.57
N THR A 144 4.12 -11.73 -8.84
CA THR A 144 4.07 -11.60 -7.37
C THR A 144 3.04 -10.59 -6.86
N ASN A 145 2.51 -9.73 -7.73
CA ASN A 145 1.46 -8.76 -7.42
C ASN A 145 0.10 -9.17 -8.02
N LEU A 146 0.00 -10.34 -8.64
CA LEU A 146 -1.20 -10.80 -9.33
C LEU A 146 -1.71 -12.10 -8.70
N ILE A 147 -3.02 -12.21 -8.53
CA ILE A 147 -3.68 -13.43 -8.03
C ILE A 147 -4.97 -13.69 -8.78
N THR A 148 -5.38 -14.95 -8.86
CA THR A 148 -6.65 -15.36 -9.47
C THR A 148 -7.76 -15.35 -8.42
N LEU A 149 -8.82 -14.57 -8.67
CA LEU A 149 -10.01 -14.50 -7.82
C LEU A 149 -11.28 -14.76 -8.63
N CYS A 150 -12.27 -15.42 -8.02
CA CYS A 150 -13.62 -15.41 -8.55
C CYS A 150 -14.24 -14.02 -8.38
N ARG A 151 -15.27 -13.71 -9.18
CA ARG A 151 -15.97 -12.42 -9.13
C ARG A 151 -16.35 -11.97 -7.72
N LYS A 152 -16.93 -12.86 -6.91
CA LYS A 152 -17.35 -12.54 -5.53
C LYS A 152 -16.18 -12.14 -4.63
N CYS A 153 -15.06 -12.87 -4.68
CA CYS A 153 -13.87 -12.55 -3.90
C CYS A 153 -13.18 -11.29 -4.45
N HIS A 154 -13.16 -11.11 -5.77
CA HIS A 154 -12.62 -9.93 -6.42
C HIS A 154 -13.35 -8.66 -5.95
N GLU A 155 -14.67 -8.65 -6.02
CA GLU A 155 -15.51 -7.54 -5.56
C GLU A 155 -15.36 -7.28 -4.05
N LYS A 156 -15.13 -8.33 -3.26
CA LYS A 156 -14.89 -8.22 -1.82
C LYS A 156 -13.56 -7.53 -1.51
N GLU A 157 -12.51 -7.71 -2.31
CA GLU A 157 -11.25 -6.97 -2.14
C GLU A 157 -11.42 -5.49 -2.52
N HIS A 158 -12.29 -5.21 -3.50
CA HIS A 158 -12.66 -3.84 -3.89
C HIS A 158 -13.67 -3.16 -2.93
N LYS A 159 -14.29 -3.90 -2.01
CA LYS A 159 -15.29 -3.46 -1.00
C LYS A 159 -16.33 -2.41 -1.45
N ARG A 160 -16.80 -2.51 -2.70
CA ARG A 160 -17.91 -1.75 -3.33
C ARG A 160 -17.63 -0.27 -3.65
N VAL A 161 -17.04 -0.05 -4.82
CA VAL A 161 -17.53 0.91 -5.83
C VAL A 161 -17.45 0.16 -7.15
N LEU A 162 -18.43 0.33 -8.03
CA LEU A 162 -18.38 -0.16 -9.42
C LEU A 162 -17.18 0.50 -10.11
N ASP A 163 -16.01 -0.13 -10.00
CA ASP A 163 -14.82 0.36 -10.67
C ASP A 163 -14.87 -0.10 -12.12
N PHE A 164 -15.51 0.73 -12.96
CA PHE A 164 -15.44 0.63 -14.42
C PHE A 164 -14.00 0.85 -14.95
N GLY A 165 -13.01 1.14 -14.07
CA GLY A 165 -11.63 1.43 -14.44
C GLY A 165 -10.75 0.26 -14.86
N GLU A 166 -11.17 -1.01 -14.65
CA GLU A 166 -10.47 -2.16 -15.24
C GLU A 166 -10.94 -2.46 -16.70
N ASN A 167 -12.02 -1.83 -17.17
CA ASN A 167 -12.55 -1.94 -18.54
C ASN A 167 -11.95 -0.91 -19.51
N MET A 168 -10.63 -0.66 -19.47
CA MET A 168 -9.90 -0.13 -20.66
C MET A 168 -9.60 -1.27 -21.66
N SER A 169 -10.55 -2.19 -21.79
CA SER A 169 -10.55 -3.30 -22.74
C SER A 169 -11.69 -3.12 -23.73
N GLU A 170 -11.78 -1.96 -24.35
CA GLU A 170 -12.23 -1.85 -25.73
C GLU A 170 -11.20 -1.02 -26.50
N PRO A 171 -10.80 -1.44 -27.72
CA PRO A 171 -10.06 -0.58 -28.60
C PRO A 171 -11.01 0.55 -29.00
N ASP A 172 -10.65 1.81 -28.73
CA ASP A 172 -11.28 2.93 -29.43
C ASP A 172 -11.15 2.64 -30.93
N GLU A 173 -12.29 2.32 -31.56
CA GLU A 173 -12.44 2.55 -32.99
C GLU A 173 -12.13 4.02 -33.22
N LEU A 174 -10.92 4.29 -33.68
CA LEU A 174 -10.59 5.58 -34.26
C LEU A 174 -11.60 5.81 -35.39
N PRO A 175 -12.36 6.92 -35.39
CA PRO A 175 -13.21 7.22 -36.53
C PRO A 175 -12.30 7.34 -37.76
N ILE A 176 -12.61 6.51 -38.76
CA ILE A 176 -12.10 6.68 -40.12
C ILE A 176 -12.76 7.95 -40.66
N ASN A 177 -12.07 9.08 -40.53
CA ASN A 177 -11.88 10.14 -41.53
C ASN A 177 -11.27 11.40 -40.88
#